data_AF-A0A166G3P0-F1
#
_entry.id   AF-A0A166G3P0-F1
#
_cell.length_a   1.000
_cell.length_b   1.000
_cell.length_c   1.000
_cell.angle_alpha   90.00
_cell.angle_beta   90.00
_cell.angle_gamma   90.00
#
_symmetry.space_group_name_H-M   'P 1'
#
loop_
_entity.id
_entity.type
_entity.pdbx_description
1 polymer ?
#
loop_
_entity_poly.entity_id
_entity_poly.type
_entity_poly.pdbx_seq_one_letter_code
_entity_poly.pdbx_strand_id
1 'polypeptide(L)'
;MKKWVWAVATVIIIIIAGGLAYTSHHNVQAQYDSAMNSGKLAVQDKRYTAAETSFQAALRHKDSDKTAQAYLSQAQNYVTGNAAMNDGNFSTAKSAFTKVQNAKNGYTILTKRAKTSLKRLKPIRLRAEMYTQIYEQAVIQYQAQTYTESNATLDRILTDKDAKQSYYQDTYNKAVELRSANNKAIKNGGDGTPASDSSSVAATTSDSSSSTTATTDSSSATSSSSVSGLTKAESEAAKNYKGTNEYTVKKSQTEINGKTITSAQISAARKTLKNAGVQESSFSDQDIRTGLIAANKAGISYKSYVNKNYK
;
A
#
# COMPACT_ATOMS: atom_id res chain seq x y z
N MET A 1 15.06 6.45 20.23
CA MET A 1 15.71 6.62 18.91
C MET A 1 16.27 5.28 18.45
N LYS A 2 15.89 4.78 17.27
CA LYS A 2 16.60 3.67 16.60
C LYS A 2 17.02 4.17 15.21
N LYS A 3 18.31 4.42 15.02
CA LYS A 3 18.88 4.80 13.72
C LYS A 3 18.97 3.54 12.88
N TRP A 4 18.00 3.32 11.98
CA TRP A 4 18.12 2.26 10.98
C TRP A 4 19.13 2.73 9.94
N VAL A 5 20.40 2.37 10.17
CA VAL A 5 21.48 2.58 9.21
C VAL A 5 21.19 1.71 8.00
N TRP A 6 20.65 2.34 6.98
CA TRP A 6 20.49 1.74 5.67
C TRP A 6 21.86 1.64 5.00
N ALA A 7 22.50 0.49 5.19
CA ALA A 7 23.68 0.10 4.43
C ALA A 7 23.28 -0.15 2.97
N VAL A 8 23.14 0.93 2.19
CA VAL A 8 23.16 0.87 0.74
C VAL A 8 24.60 0.54 0.33
N ALA A 9 24.95 -0.74 0.45
CA ALA A 9 26.23 -1.29 0.05
C ALA A 9 26.33 -1.27 -1.49
N THR A 10 26.50 -0.06 -2.03
CA THR A 10 26.92 0.15 -3.42
C THR A 10 28.39 -0.23 -3.48
N VAL A 11 28.65 -1.54 -3.56
CA VAL A 11 30.01 -2.09 -3.68
C VAL A 11 30.53 -1.77 -5.08
N ILE A 12 31.01 -0.53 -5.24
CA ILE A 12 31.90 -0.15 -6.33
C ILE A 12 33.27 -0.74 -5.97
N ILE A 13 33.55 -1.94 -6.47
CA ILE A 13 34.92 -2.45 -6.54
C ILE A 13 35.42 -2.19 -7.95
N ILE A 14 36.18 -1.12 -8.07
CA ILE A 14 37.04 -0.81 -9.22
C ILE A 14 38.41 -1.45 -8.96
N ILE A 15 38.91 -2.16 -9.98
CA ILE A 15 40.30 -2.64 -10.14
C ILE A 15 40.84 -3.56 -9.03
N ILE A 16 41.02 -4.83 -9.39
CA ILE A 16 42.21 -5.60 -9.00
C ILE A 16 42.88 -6.05 -10.28
N ALA A 17 44.18 -5.80 -10.41
CA ALA A 17 44.98 -6.23 -11.54
C ALA A 17 45.04 -7.77 -11.61
N GLY A 18 44.44 -8.35 -12.65
CA GLY A 18 44.57 -9.77 -12.95
C GLY A 18 45.90 -10.05 -13.66
N GLY A 19 46.86 -10.65 -12.93
CA GLY A 19 48.10 -11.13 -13.53
C GLY A 19 47.83 -12.14 -14.66
N LEU A 20 48.65 -12.09 -15.70
CA LEU A 20 48.48 -12.85 -16.95
C LEU A 20 48.74 -14.36 -16.76
N ALA A 21 47.76 -15.08 -16.24
CA ALA A 21 47.70 -16.55 -16.35
C ALA A 21 47.07 -16.93 -17.70
N TYR A 22 47.92 -17.13 -18.72
CA TYR A 22 47.53 -17.46 -20.10
C TYR A 22 46.87 -18.86 -20.14
N THR A 23 45.55 -18.87 -19.93
CA THR A 23 44.70 -20.08 -19.97
C THR A 23 44.07 -20.20 -21.35
N SER A 24 43.88 -21.44 -21.84
CA SER A 24 43.45 -21.65 -23.23
C SER A 24 42.09 -20.98 -23.52
N HIS A 25 42.01 -20.28 -24.66
CA HIS A 25 40.84 -19.47 -25.03
C HIS A 25 39.52 -20.25 -25.00
N HIS A 26 39.55 -21.55 -25.33
CA HIS A 26 38.37 -22.42 -25.30
C HIS A 26 37.79 -22.59 -23.89
N ASN A 27 38.65 -22.79 -22.89
CA ASN A 27 38.23 -22.92 -21.49
C ASN A 27 37.69 -21.60 -20.94
N VAL A 28 38.29 -20.46 -21.31
CA VAL A 28 37.80 -19.13 -20.89
C VAL A 28 36.41 -18.84 -21.48
N GLN A 29 36.20 -19.14 -22.76
CA GLN A 29 34.92 -18.91 -23.44
C GLN A 29 33.81 -19.83 -22.89
N ALA A 30 34.09 -21.12 -22.67
CA ALA A 30 33.12 -22.05 -22.10
C ALA A 30 32.66 -21.64 -20.68
N GLN A 31 33.60 -21.20 -19.83
CA GLN A 31 33.28 -20.72 -18.48
C GLN A 31 32.50 -19.41 -18.50
N TYR A 32 32.81 -18.49 -19.42
CA TYR A 32 32.03 -17.29 -19.66
C TYR A 32 30.58 -17.60 -20.07
N ASP A 33 30.40 -18.48 -21.06
CA ASP A 33 29.06 -18.82 -21.58
C ASP A 33 28.22 -19.57 -20.53
N SER A 34 28.85 -20.47 -19.77
CA SER A 34 28.24 -21.15 -18.62
C SER A 34 27.72 -20.13 -17.59
N ALA A 35 28.58 -19.20 -17.14
CA ALA A 35 28.21 -18.16 -16.18
C ALA A 35 27.11 -17.22 -16.72
N MET A 36 27.17 -16.83 -17.99
CA MET A 36 26.12 -16.02 -18.63
C MET A 36 24.79 -16.76 -18.71
N ASN A 37 24.80 -18.07 -18.97
CA ASN A 37 23.58 -18.87 -19.02
C ASN A 37 23.00 -19.14 -17.62
N SER A 38 23.85 -19.39 -16.61
CA SER A 38 23.42 -19.45 -15.21
C SER A 38 22.75 -18.15 -14.76
N GLY A 39 23.30 -16.99 -15.15
CA GLY A 39 22.71 -15.69 -14.83
C GLY A 39 21.36 -15.45 -15.52
N LYS A 40 21.24 -15.83 -16.82
CA LYS A 40 19.95 -15.78 -17.53
C LYS A 40 18.90 -16.68 -16.88
N LEU A 41 19.27 -17.90 -16.48
CA LEU A 41 18.37 -18.85 -15.80
C LEU A 41 17.96 -18.30 -14.42
N ALA A 42 18.91 -17.81 -13.62
CA ALA A 42 18.61 -17.16 -12.34
C ALA A 42 17.69 -15.94 -12.48
N VAL A 43 17.80 -15.15 -13.56
CA VAL A 43 16.80 -14.13 -13.90
C VAL A 43 15.45 -14.79 -14.17
N GLN A 44 15.36 -15.82 -15.01
CA GLN A 44 14.08 -16.50 -15.31
C GLN A 44 13.39 -16.98 -14.02
N ASP A 45 14.14 -17.61 -13.13
CA ASP A 45 13.71 -18.10 -11.81
C ASP A 45 13.44 -17.01 -10.77
N LYS A 46 13.62 -15.72 -11.13
CA LYS A 46 13.48 -14.54 -10.25
C LYS A 46 14.50 -14.50 -9.09
N ARG A 47 15.58 -15.26 -9.17
CA ARG A 47 16.70 -15.31 -8.20
C ARG A 47 17.73 -14.22 -8.52
N TYR A 48 17.31 -12.95 -8.46
CA TYR A 48 18.09 -11.83 -9.01
C TYR A 48 19.49 -11.66 -8.39
N THR A 49 19.66 -11.86 -7.09
CA THR A 49 20.98 -11.84 -6.44
C THR A 49 21.90 -12.96 -6.94
N ALA A 50 21.36 -14.14 -7.25
CA ALA A 50 22.14 -15.21 -7.89
C ALA A 50 22.50 -14.85 -9.33
N ALA A 51 21.62 -14.13 -10.04
CA ALA A 51 21.94 -13.62 -11.38
C ALA A 51 23.07 -12.59 -11.36
N GLU A 52 23.12 -11.69 -10.37
CA GLU A 52 24.25 -10.79 -10.15
C GLU A 52 25.56 -11.57 -9.97
N THR A 53 25.58 -12.56 -9.07
CA THR A 53 26.75 -13.41 -8.84
C THR A 53 27.21 -14.11 -10.13
N SER A 54 26.27 -14.63 -10.94
CA SER A 54 26.59 -15.30 -12.19
C SER A 54 27.09 -14.33 -13.29
N PHE A 55 26.51 -13.14 -13.44
CA PHE A 55 27.01 -12.16 -14.41
C PHE A 55 28.34 -11.55 -13.96
N GLN A 56 28.57 -11.40 -12.66
CA GLN A 56 29.89 -11.05 -12.11
C GLN A 56 30.92 -12.15 -12.39
N ALA A 57 30.55 -13.43 -12.27
CA ALA A 57 31.42 -14.54 -12.64
C ALA A 57 31.77 -14.53 -14.14
N ALA A 58 30.82 -14.21 -15.02
CA ALA A 58 31.10 -14.03 -16.45
C ALA A 58 32.14 -12.92 -16.69
N LEU A 59 32.01 -11.78 -16.00
CA LEU A 59 32.99 -10.68 -16.08
C LEU A 59 34.37 -11.02 -15.50
N ARG A 60 34.51 -12.07 -14.67
CA ARG A 60 35.83 -12.57 -14.26
C ARG A 60 36.57 -13.31 -15.38
N HIS A 61 35.86 -13.74 -16.42
CA HIS A 61 36.42 -14.39 -17.61
C HIS A 61 36.52 -13.42 -18.81
N LYS A 62 35.62 -12.44 -18.91
CA LYS A 62 35.63 -11.39 -19.95
C LYS A 62 35.22 -10.03 -19.36
N ASP A 63 36.16 -9.37 -18.70
CA ASP A 63 35.98 -8.12 -17.95
C ASP A 63 35.33 -6.97 -18.73
N SER A 64 35.64 -6.90 -20.02
CA SER A 64 35.30 -5.84 -20.96
C SER A 64 34.04 -6.13 -21.79
N ASP A 65 33.40 -7.29 -21.61
CA ASP A 65 32.21 -7.69 -22.36
C ASP A 65 31.00 -6.79 -22.01
N LYS A 66 30.57 -5.99 -22.99
CA LYS A 66 29.50 -5.00 -22.83
C LYS A 66 28.13 -5.62 -22.53
N THR A 67 27.89 -6.87 -22.93
CA THR A 67 26.62 -7.55 -22.66
C THR A 67 26.60 -8.04 -21.21
N ALA A 68 27.68 -8.68 -20.75
CA ALA A 68 27.80 -9.09 -19.36
C ALA A 68 27.77 -7.90 -18.38
N GLN A 69 28.42 -6.78 -18.72
CA GLN A 69 28.35 -5.53 -17.96
C GLN A 69 26.92 -4.98 -17.87
N ALA A 70 26.18 -4.95 -18.99
CA ALA A 70 24.79 -4.51 -19.03
C ALA A 70 23.87 -5.43 -18.21
N TYR A 71 24.08 -6.75 -18.27
CA TYR A 71 23.26 -7.75 -17.58
C TYR A 71 23.49 -7.70 -16.06
N LEU A 72 24.74 -7.58 -15.59
CA LEU A 72 25.06 -7.36 -14.18
C LEU A 72 24.43 -6.06 -13.66
N SER A 73 24.63 -4.95 -14.36
CA SER A 73 24.08 -3.64 -13.97
C SER A 73 22.55 -3.66 -13.91
N GLN A 74 21.88 -4.34 -14.85
CA GLN A 74 20.42 -4.52 -14.78
C GLN A 74 20.00 -5.38 -13.59
N ALA A 75 20.70 -6.46 -13.26
CA ALA A 75 20.37 -7.31 -12.12
C ALA A 75 20.49 -6.52 -10.80
N GLN A 76 21.60 -5.83 -10.59
CA GLN A 76 21.87 -4.95 -9.44
C GLN A 76 20.81 -3.86 -9.25
N ASN A 77 20.46 -3.14 -10.32
CA ASN A 77 19.40 -2.14 -10.27
C ASN A 77 18.01 -2.78 -10.06
N TYR A 78 17.78 -4.02 -10.49
CA TYR A 78 16.51 -4.71 -10.23
C TYR A 78 16.38 -5.17 -8.76
N VAL A 79 17.46 -5.68 -8.14
CA VAL A 79 17.49 -5.99 -6.70
C VAL A 79 17.31 -4.72 -5.86
N THR A 80 18.06 -3.66 -6.18
CA THR A 80 17.93 -2.35 -5.52
C THR A 80 16.49 -1.83 -5.63
N GLY A 81 15.86 -1.96 -6.80
CA GLY A 81 14.47 -1.56 -7.00
C GLY A 81 13.46 -2.37 -6.19
N ASN A 82 13.67 -3.68 -6.05
CA ASN A 82 12.79 -4.55 -5.25
C ASN A 82 12.93 -4.28 -3.75
N ALA A 83 14.15 -4.12 -3.24
CA ALA A 83 14.38 -3.76 -1.84
C ALA A 83 13.72 -2.41 -1.53
N ALA A 84 14.12 -1.35 -2.23
CA ALA A 84 13.55 -0.02 -2.06
C ALA A 84 12.02 0.03 -2.20
N MET A 85 11.41 -0.84 -3.03
CA MET A 85 9.95 -0.96 -3.11
C MET A 85 9.35 -1.61 -1.87
N ASN A 86 9.91 -2.72 -1.36
CA ASN A 86 9.44 -3.43 -0.16
C ASN A 86 9.52 -2.57 1.11
N ASP A 87 10.47 -1.65 1.12
CA ASP A 87 10.80 -0.77 2.24
C ASP A 87 10.13 0.62 2.16
N GLY A 88 9.22 0.83 1.20
CA GLY A 88 8.49 2.09 1.02
C GLY A 88 9.31 3.24 0.40
N ASN A 89 10.59 3.04 0.06
CA ASN A 89 11.40 4.02 -0.67
C ASN A 89 11.08 4.02 -2.18
N PHE A 90 9.86 4.45 -2.50
CA PHE A 90 9.32 4.42 -3.86
C PHE A 90 10.09 5.30 -4.86
N SER A 91 10.81 6.33 -4.40
CA SER A 91 11.66 7.17 -5.25
C SER A 91 12.88 6.38 -5.75
N THR A 92 13.61 5.73 -4.84
CA THR A 92 14.72 4.84 -5.19
C THR A 92 14.24 3.68 -6.07
N ALA A 93 13.08 3.08 -5.76
CA ALA A 93 12.48 2.04 -6.59
C ALA A 93 12.18 2.52 -8.03
N LYS A 94 11.55 3.70 -8.18
CA LYS A 94 11.25 4.32 -9.49
C LYS A 94 12.54 4.54 -10.30
N SER A 95 13.58 5.09 -9.65
CA SER A 95 14.88 5.34 -10.28
C SER A 95 15.57 4.05 -10.72
N ALA A 96 15.67 3.06 -9.82
CA ALA A 96 16.35 1.80 -10.08
C ALA A 96 15.67 0.98 -11.19
N PHE A 97 14.34 0.81 -11.16
CA PHE A 97 13.64 0.13 -12.25
C PHE A 97 13.71 0.91 -13.58
N THR A 98 13.77 2.25 -13.56
CA THR A 98 13.96 3.06 -14.78
C THR A 98 15.34 2.80 -15.41
N LYS A 99 16.40 2.67 -14.61
CA LYS A 99 17.73 2.27 -15.09
C LYS A 99 17.69 0.89 -15.76
N VAL A 100 17.01 -0.09 -15.15
CA VAL A 100 16.85 -1.43 -15.76
C VAL A 100 16.07 -1.36 -17.07
N GLN A 101 14.98 -0.59 -17.13
CA GLN A 101 14.17 -0.42 -18.34
C GLN A 101 14.98 0.17 -19.51
N ASN A 102 15.86 1.13 -19.22
CA ASN A 102 16.55 1.92 -20.24
C ASN A 102 17.98 1.42 -20.57
N ALA A 103 18.41 0.29 -20.02
CA ALA A 103 19.74 -0.26 -20.25
C ALA A 103 19.95 -0.67 -21.71
N LYS A 104 20.95 -0.05 -22.37
CA LYS A 104 21.44 -0.48 -23.69
C LYS A 104 22.09 -1.85 -23.58
N ASN A 105 21.90 -2.70 -24.58
CA ASN A 105 22.40 -4.09 -24.63
C ASN A 105 21.95 -4.96 -23.44
N GLY A 106 20.88 -4.57 -22.72
CA GLY A 106 20.36 -5.30 -21.57
C GLY A 106 19.60 -6.58 -21.92
N TYR A 107 19.41 -7.45 -20.94
CA TYR A 107 18.60 -8.64 -21.05
C TYR A 107 17.11 -8.27 -21.13
N THR A 108 16.48 -8.61 -22.25
CA THR A 108 15.10 -8.20 -22.56
C THR A 108 14.07 -8.66 -21.51
N ILE A 109 14.33 -9.76 -20.79
CA ILE A 109 13.47 -10.22 -19.69
C ILE A 109 13.52 -9.23 -18.50
N LEU A 110 14.70 -8.75 -18.10
CA LEU A 110 14.81 -7.75 -17.04
C LEU A 110 14.15 -6.42 -17.46
N THR A 111 14.36 -5.98 -18.71
CA THR A 111 13.67 -4.79 -19.25
C THR A 111 12.15 -4.92 -19.21
N LYS A 112 11.59 -6.08 -19.62
CA LYS A 112 10.14 -6.35 -19.54
C LYS A 112 9.64 -6.35 -18.09
N ARG A 113 10.36 -7.00 -17.18
CA ARG A 113 9.99 -7.05 -15.75
C ARG A 113 10.06 -5.69 -15.07
N ALA A 114 11.06 -4.87 -15.40
CA ALA A 114 11.17 -3.51 -14.88
C ALA A 114 9.99 -2.62 -15.30
N LYS A 115 9.53 -2.72 -16.55
CA LYS A 115 8.29 -2.06 -17.01
C LYS A 115 7.07 -2.50 -16.18
N THR A 116 6.94 -3.79 -15.88
CA THR A 116 5.87 -4.31 -15.01
C THR A 116 6.00 -3.82 -13.57
N SER A 117 7.20 -3.78 -12.99
CA SER A 117 7.46 -3.23 -11.66
C SER A 117 7.12 -1.74 -11.58
N LEU A 118 7.51 -0.93 -12.58
CA LEU A 118 7.12 0.48 -12.67
C LEU A 118 5.60 0.67 -12.80
N LYS A 119 4.90 -0.21 -13.53
CA LYS A 119 3.43 -0.18 -13.61
C LYS A 119 2.77 -0.49 -12.25
N ARG A 120 3.31 -1.46 -11.50
CA ARG A 120 2.86 -1.80 -10.13
C ARG A 120 3.20 -0.73 -9.09
N LEU A 121 4.36 -0.10 -9.21
CA LEU A 121 4.84 0.92 -8.28
C LEU A 121 3.92 2.14 -8.22
N LYS A 122 3.27 2.51 -9.33
CA LYS A 122 2.35 3.65 -9.41
C LYS A 122 1.20 3.57 -8.39
N PRO A 123 0.29 2.57 -8.42
CA PRO A 123 -0.77 2.46 -7.43
C PRO A 123 -0.26 2.16 -6.01
N ILE A 124 0.89 1.47 -5.87
CA ILE A 124 1.49 1.18 -4.55
C ILE A 124 1.94 2.45 -3.84
N ARG A 125 2.86 3.22 -4.44
CA ARG A 125 3.34 4.51 -3.89
C ARG A 125 2.18 5.40 -3.48
N LEU A 126 1.15 5.39 -4.31
CA LEU A 126 0.01 6.26 -4.19
C LEU A 126 -0.92 5.91 -3.02
N ARG A 127 -1.20 4.63 -2.82
CA ARG A 127 -1.96 4.19 -1.64
C ARG A 127 -1.16 4.41 -0.36
N ALA A 128 0.18 4.40 -0.41
CA ALA A 128 1.02 4.85 0.71
C ALA A 128 0.74 6.31 1.08
N GLU A 129 0.77 7.22 0.10
CA GLU A 129 0.52 8.65 0.31
C GLU A 129 -0.89 8.92 0.85
N MET A 130 -1.87 8.12 0.41
CA MET A 130 -3.21 8.14 0.97
C MET A 130 -3.23 7.72 2.46
N TYR A 131 -2.57 6.62 2.83
CA TYR A 131 -2.47 6.22 4.24
C TYR A 131 -1.74 7.27 5.09
N THR A 132 -0.67 7.89 4.56
CA THR A 132 0.02 8.99 5.25
C THR A 132 -0.93 10.15 5.54
N GLN A 133 -1.76 10.57 4.58
CA GLN A 133 -2.73 11.65 4.79
C GLN A 133 -3.86 11.28 5.75
N ILE A 134 -4.33 10.02 5.72
CA ILE A 134 -5.31 9.51 6.70
C ILE A 134 -4.70 9.57 8.11
N TYR A 135 -3.44 9.15 8.26
CA TYR A 135 -2.71 9.22 9.52
C TYR A 135 -2.51 10.67 9.99
N GLU A 136 -2.08 11.59 9.12
CA GLU A 136 -1.95 13.02 9.43
C GLU A 136 -3.30 13.64 9.85
N GLN A 137 -4.41 13.27 9.21
CA GLN A 137 -5.75 13.69 9.61
C GLN A 137 -6.11 13.17 11.01
N ALA A 138 -5.81 11.91 11.31
CA ALA A 138 -6.03 11.32 12.62
C ALA A 138 -5.15 11.98 13.71
N VAL A 139 -3.92 12.40 13.39
CA VAL A 139 -3.05 13.17 14.30
C VAL A 139 -3.66 14.54 14.61
N ILE A 140 -4.24 15.24 13.62
CA ILE A 140 -4.94 16.51 13.84
C ILE A 140 -6.15 16.31 14.76
N GLN A 141 -6.93 15.24 14.57
CA GLN A 141 -8.07 14.91 15.45
C GLN A 141 -7.62 14.55 16.87
N TYR A 142 -6.52 13.82 17.03
CA TYR A 142 -5.89 13.56 18.34
C TYR A 142 -5.44 14.86 19.04
N GLN A 143 -4.82 15.79 18.31
CA GLN A 143 -4.42 17.10 18.83
C GLN A 143 -5.61 17.98 19.21
N ALA A 144 -6.74 17.85 18.50
CA ALA A 144 -8.01 18.49 18.82
C ALA A 144 -8.82 17.75 19.92
N GLN A 145 -8.25 16.71 20.53
CA GLN A 145 -8.88 15.84 21.54
C GLN A 145 -10.14 15.08 21.06
N THR A 146 -10.41 15.02 19.75
CA THR A 146 -11.51 14.24 19.17
C THR A 146 -11.06 12.79 18.88
N TYR A 147 -10.67 12.07 19.94
CA TYR A 147 -10.08 10.73 19.89
C TYR A 147 -10.98 9.69 19.20
N THR A 148 -12.30 9.72 19.36
CA THR A 148 -13.23 8.83 18.65
C THR A 148 -13.38 9.20 17.18
N GLU A 149 -13.13 10.44 16.78
CA GLU A 149 -12.97 10.79 15.35
C GLU A 149 -11.62 10.32 14.80
N SER A 150 -10.54 10.52 15.56
CA SER A 150 -9.21 10.03 15.22
C SER A 150 -9.24 8.51 14.99
N ASN A 151 -9.86 7.74 15.89
CA ASN A 151 -10.07 6.30 15.72
C ASN A 151 -10.85 5.94 14.44
N ALA A 152 -11.99 6.59 14.20
CA ALA A 152 -12.78 6.36 12.98
C ALA A 152 -12.04 6.75 11.68
N THR A 153 -11.05 7.63 11.76
CA THR A 153 -10.13 7.92 10.65
C THR A 153 -9.05 6.84 10.53
N LEU A 154 -8.47 6.39 11.64
CA LEU A 154 -7.43 5.34 11.68
C LEU A 154 -7.93 3.97 11.21
N ASP A 155 -9.19 3.62 11.46
CA ASP A 155 -9.77 2.36 11.00
C ASP A 155 -9.68 2.21 9.47
N ARG A 156 -9.57 3.31 8.74
CA ARG A 156 -9.39 3.33 7.27
C ARG A 156 -7.99 2.89 6.81
N ILE A 157 -7.02 2.86 7.72
CA ILE A 157 -5.72 2.18 7.54
C ILE A 157 -5.79 0.78 8.16
N LEU A 158 -6.35 0.68 9.37
CA LEU A 158 -6.22 -0.53 10.20
C LEU A 158 -7.13 -1.69 9.77
N THR A 159 -8.22 -1.41 9.05
CA THR A 159 -9.12 -2.43 8.47
C THR A 159 -8.74 -2.82 7.05
N ASP A 160 -7.96 -2.01 6.32
CA ASP A 160 -7.50 -2.36 4.98
C ASP A 160 -6.42 -3.46 5.06
N LYS A 161 -6.74 -4.63 4.48
CA LYS A 161 -5.82 -5.77 4.40
C LYS A 161 -4.51 -5.43 3.67
N ASP A 162 -4.57 -4.50 2.71
CA ASP A 162 -3.40 -4.14 1.91
C ASP A 162 -2.46 -3.22 2.71
N ALA A 163 -2.94 -2.49 3.72
CA ALA A 163 -2.12 -1.66 4.60
C ALA A 163 -1.11 -2.46 5.44
N LYS A 164 -1.31 -3.79 5.55
CA LYS A 164 -0.40 -4.71 6.25
C LYS A 164 0.79 -5.16 5.40
N GLN A 165 0.86 -4.77 4.13
CA GLN A 165 2.00 -5.08 3.26
C GLN A 165 3.27 -4.36 3.75
N SER A 166 4.43 -5.01 3.58
CA SER A 166 5.75 -4.52 4.05
C SER A 166 5.98 -3.03 3.76
N TYR A 167 5.63 -2.59 2.55
CA TYR A 167 5.87 -1.24 2.05
C TYR A 167 4.91 -0.16 2.59
N TYR A 168 3.99 -0.51 3.48
CA TYR A 168 3.18 0.43 4.27
C TYR A 168 3.35 0.23 5.79
N GLN A 169 4.21 -0.69 6.22
CA GLN A 169 4.27 -1.15 7.62
C GLN A 169 4.54 -0.01 8.62
N ASP A 170 5.38 0.96 8.26
CA ASP A 170 5.66 2.14 9.09
C ASP A 170 4.39 2.96 9.38
N THR A 171 3.60 3.28 8.36
CA THR A 171 2.33 4.02 8.53
C THR A 171 1.27 3.19 9.25
N TYR A 172 1.22 1.87 8.99
CA TYR A 172 0.33 0.96 9.71
C TYR A 172 0.66 0.89 11.21
N ASN A 173 1.94 0.75 11.55
CA ASN A 173 2.40 0.70 12.95
C ASN A 173 2.10 2.02 13.68
N LYS A 174 2.39 3.17 13.05
CA LYS A 174 2.02 4.50 13.58
C LYS A 174 0.52 4.64 13.81
N ALA A 175 -0.32 4.11 12.90
CA ALA A 175 -1.77 4.09 13.08
C ALA A 175 -2.22 3.21 14.26
N VAL A 176 -1.57 2.06 14.49
CA VAL A 176 -1.83 1.22 15.68
C VAL A 176 -1.43 1.95 16.97
N GLU A 177 -0.26 2.58 16.99
CA GLU A 177 0.24 3.36 18.13
C GLU A 177 -0.70 4.53 18.48
N LEU A 178 -1.14 5.30 17.49
CA LEU A 178 -2.07 6.43 17.70
C LEU A 178 -3.44 5.94 18.19
N ARG A 179 -3.98 4.83 17.65
CA ARG A 179 -5.23 4.23 18.17
C ARG A 179 -5.09 3.79 19.63
N SER A 180 -3.92 3.29 20.03
CA SER A 180 -3.64 2.95 21.43
C SER A 180 -3.62 4.19 22.32
N ALA A 181 -3.03 5.30 21.85
CA ALA A 181 -3.03 6.58 22.56
C ALA A 181 -4.45 7.17 22.70
N ASN A 182 -5.23 7.19 21.62
CA ASN A 182 -6.64 7.58 21.62
C ASN A 182 -7.43 6.79 22.66
N ASN A 183 -7.34 5.45 22.62
CA ASN A 183 -8.07 4.56 23.54
C ASN A 183 -7.69 4.78 25.00
N LYS A 184 -6.43 5.14 25.29
CA LYS A 184 -5.99 5.52 26.64
C LYS A 184 -6.59 6.86 27.08
N ALA A 185 -6.66 7.84 26.19
CA ALA A 185 -7.22 9.16 26.49
C ALA A 185 -8.76 9.12 26.67
N ILE A 186 -9.47 8.33 25.85
CA ILE A 186 -10.92 8.07 25.99
C ILE A 186 -11.23 7.44 27.36
N LYS A 187 -10.45 6.43 27.78
CA LYS A 187 -10.60 5.80 29.11
C LYS A 187 -10.40 6.77 30.29
N ASN A 188 -9.69 7.86 30.06
CA ASN A 188 -9.46 8.93 31.03
C ASN A 188 -10.46 10.10 30.88
N GLY A 189 -11.56 9.91 30.14
CA GLY A 189 -12.64 10.89 29.97
C GLY A 189 -12.39 12.00 28.95
N GLY A 190 -11.35 11.90 28.11
CA GLY A 190 -10.81 13.04 27.37
C GLY A 190 -11.42 13.37 26.00
N ASP A 191 -12.47 12.71 25.51
CA ASP A 191 -12.88 12.71 24.08
C ASP A 191 -13.61 13.99 23.58
N GLY A 192 -13.65 15.07 24.39
CA GLY A 192 -14.33 16.33 24.04
C GLY A 192 -15.86 16.25 23.94
N THR A 193 -16.43 15.06 23.81
CA THR A 193 -17.85 14.79 24.09
C THR A 193 -18.11 15.08 25.57
N PRO A 194 -19.15 15.85 25.92
CA PRO A 194 -19.66 15.87 27.29
C PRO A 194 -19.90 14.43 27.74
N ALA A 195 -19.56 14.11 28.99
CA ALA A 195 -19.93 12.83 29.56
C ALA A 195 -21.46 12.71 29.51
N SER A 196 -21.97 11.95 28.53
CA SER A 196 -23.35 11.48 28.60
C SER A 196 -23.40 10.58 29.81
N ASP A 197 -24.16 11.00 30.83
CA ASP A 197 -24.18 10.39 32.15
C ASP A 197 -24.19 8.86 32.06
N SER A 198 -23.01 8.26 32.24
CA SER A 198 -22.90 6.87 32.64
C SER A 198 -23.25 6.83 34.11
N SER A 199 -24.54 7.07 34.39
CA SER A 199 -25.16 6.78 35.66
C SER A 199 -24.86 5.32 35.95
N SER A 200 -23.95 5.11 36.91
CA SER A 200 -23.60 3.80 37.40
C SER A 200 -24.77 3.26 38.21
N VAL A 201 -25.82 2.85 37.51
CA VAL A 201 -26.99 2.20 38.10
C VAL A 201 -26.58 0.82 38.55
N ALA A 202 -26.22 0.72 39.84
CA ALA A 202 -26.09 -0.54 40.53
C ALA A 202 -27.40 -1.33 40.37
N ALA A 203 -27.30 -2.57 39.93
CA ALA A 203 -28.46 -3.44 39.79
C ALA A 203 -28.92 -3.96 41.15
N THR A 204 -30.21 -3.80 41.47
CA THR A 204 -31.06 -4.86 42.10
C THR A 204 -32.54 -4.45 42.12
N THR A 205 -33.42 -5.38 41.70
CA THR A 205 -34.83 -5.62 42.16
C THR A 205 -35.83 -4.43 42.13
N SER A 206 -36.98 -4.44 41.43
CA SER A 206 -38.05 -5.47 41.44
C SER A 206 -39.15 -5.21 40.39
N ASP A 207 -39.65 -6.30 39.80
CA ASP A 207 -41.03 -6.65 39.37
C ASP A 207 -42.00 -5.73 38.56
N SER A 208 -42.73 -6.42 37.66
CA SER A 208 -44.13 -6.24 37.23
C SER A 208 -44.58 -5.26 36.10
N SER A 209 -44.79 -5.89 34.92
CA SER A 209 -46.12 -6.14 34.30
C SER A 209 -46.75 -5.18 33.25
N SER A 210 -47.06 -5.76 32.06
CA SER A 210 -48.04 -5.33 31.02
C SER A 210 -47.79 -3.98 30.30
N SER A 211 -48.27 -3.63 29.09
CA SER A 211 -49.12 -4.22 28.03
C SER A 211 -49.10 -3.24 26.81
N THR A 212 -49.36 -3.52 25.51
CA THR A 212 -49.63 -4.71 24.66
C THR A 212 -49.62 -4.27 23.16
N THR A 213 -49.51 -5.21 22.20
CA THR A 213 -49.96 -5.14 20.76
C THR A 213 -49.36 -4.06 19.82
N ALA A 214 -49.35 -4.18 18.47
CA ALA A 214 -49.38 -5.32 17.53
C ALA A 214 -49.20 -4.82 16.07
N THR A 215 -48.76 -5.70 15.14
CA THR A 215 -48.99 -5.65 13.66
C THR A 215 -48.39 -4.45 12.87
N THR A 216 -48.12 -4.50 11.55
CA THR A 216 -48.48 -5.49 10.49
C THR A 216 -47.43 -5.57 9.36
N ASP A 217 -47.22 -6.79 8.84
CA ASP A 217 -47.15 -7.20 7.43
C ASP A 217 -46.21 -6.64 6.33
N SER A 218 -45.58 -7.63 5.67
CA SER A 218 -45.63 -7.93 4.23
C SER A 218 -44.46 -7.62 3.28
N SER A 219 -43.77 -8.71 2.92
CA SER A 219 -43.33 -9.12 1.56
C SER A 219 -42.60 -8.09 0.66
N SER A 220 -41.41 -8.39 0.16
CA SER A 220 -41.25 -9.40 -0.90
C SER A 220 -39.76 -9.69 -1.23
N ALA A 221 -39.52 -10.75 -1.98
CA ALA A 221 -38.22 -11.39 -2.15
C ALA A 221 -37.22 -10.62 -3.04
N THR A 222 -35.92 -10.86 -2.84
CA THR A 222 -34.98 -11.19 -3.95
C THR A 222 -33.65 -11.79 -3.48
N SER A 223 -33.26 -12.89 -4.12
CA SER A 223 -31.88 -13.29 -4.45
C SER A 223 -30.84 -13.40 -3.32
N SER A 224 -30.77 -14.59 -2.71
CA SER A 224 -29.73 -15.01 -1.78
C SER A 224 -28.38 -15.34 -2.48
N SER A 225 -27.30 -14.70 -2.02
CA SER A 225 -25.92 -15.21 -2.16
C SER A 225 -25.40 -15.62 -0.78
N SER A 226 -25.75 -16.83 -0.35
CA SER A 226 -25.40 -17.35 0.98
C SER A 226 -23.90 -17.59 1.13
N VAL A 227 -23.23 -16.77 1.93
CA VAL A 227 -21.91 -17.09 2.48
C VAL A 227 -22.05 -18.14 3.58
N SER A 228 -21.35 -19.25 3.47
CA SER A 228 -21.38 -20.35 4.44
C SER A 228 -20.55 -19.99 5.68
N GLY A 229 -21.12 -20.24 6.87
CA GLY A 229 -20.43 -20.06 8.16
C GLY A 229 -21.20 -19.26 9.22
N LEU A 230 -22.32 -18.62 8.88
CA LEU A 230 -23.13 -17.85 9.83
C LEU A 230 -24.08 -18.75 10.63
N THR A 231 -24.24 -18.46 11.92
CA THR A 231 -25.30 -19.04 12.76
C THR A 231 -26.69 -18.57 12.31
N LYS A 232 -27.75 -19.24 12.78
CA LYS A 232 -29.13 -18.88 12.41
C LYS A 232 -29.47 -17.43 12.79
N ALA A 233 -29.00 -16.94 13.94
CA ALA A 233 -29.19 -15.56 14.38
C ALA A 233 -28.47 -14.55 13.46
N GLU A 234 -27.22 -14.84 13.09
CA GLU A 234 -26.44 -14.00 12.16
C GLU A 234 -27.04 -14.01 10.74
N SER A 235 -27.64 -15.12 10.31
CA SER A 235 -28.32 -15.22 9.01
C SER A 235 -29.58 -14.34 8.95
N GLU A 236 -30.42 -14.33 10.00
CA GLU A 236 -31.59 -13.45 10.05
C GLU A 236 -31.20 -11.97 10.21
N ALA A 237 -30.16 -11.67 11.00
CA ALA A 237 -29.59 -10.33 11.08
C ALA A 237 -29.07 -9.83 9.71
N ALA A 238 -28.41 -10.70 8.94
CA ALA A 238 -27.92 -10.37 7.60
C ALA A 238 -29.05 -10.20 6.56
N LYS A 239 -30.18 -10.91 6.69
CA LYS A 239 -31.35 -10.74 5.81
C LYS A 239 -32.10 -9.43 6.06
N ASN A 240 -32.18 -9.01 7.33
CA ASN A 240 -32.80 -7.75 7.72
C ASN A 240 -31.87 -6.53 7.52
N TYR A 241 -30.59 -6.75 7.18
CA TYR A 241 -29.63 -5.69 6.91
C TYR A 241 -29.86 -5.06 5.52
N LYS A 242 -30.46 -3.86 5.49
CA LYS A 242 -30.64 -3.03 4.28
C LYS A 242 -29.49 -2.02 4.07
N GLY A 243 -28.35 -2.20 4.73
CA GLY A 243 -27.19 -1.31 4.61
C GLY A 243 -26.23 -1.73 3.49
N THR A 244 -25.61 -0.75 2.85
CA THR A 244 -24.19 -0.89 2.46
C THR A 244 -23.35 -0.98 3.74
N ASN A 245 -22.15 -1.57 3.68
CA ASN A 245 -21.23 -1.70 4.82
C ASN A 245 -20.62 -0.32 5.22
N GLU A 246 -21.48 0.60 5.66
CA GLU A 246 -21.22 2.05 5.81
C GLU A 246 -21.44 2.53 7.26
N TYR A 247 -21.68 1.60 8.20
CA TYR A 247 -21.75 1.86 9.64
C TYR A 247 -20.34 2.02 10.25
N THR A 248 -19.70 3.15 9.93
CA THR A 248 -18.57 3.78 10.67
C THR A 248 -18.10 5.08 9.99
N VAL A 249 -18.52 5.35 8.76
CA VAL A 249 -18.08 6.54 8.01
C VAL A 249 -18.80 7.79 8.53
N LYS A 250 -18.10 8.61 9.33
CA LYS A 250 -18.64 9.88 9.86
C LYS A 250 -18.92 10.87 8.71
N LYS A 251 -19.88 11.80 8.88
CA LYS A 251 -20.23 12.82 7.85
C LYS A 251 -19.01 13.56 7.28
N SER A 252 -18.05 13.91 8.12
CA SER A 252 -16.77 14.55 7.73
C SER A 252 -15.89 13.71 6.79
N GLN A 253 -16.22 12.44 6.58
CA GLN A 253 -15.55 11.52 5.66
C GLN A 253 -16.38 11.22 4.39
N THR A 254 -17.61 11.72 4.29
CA THR A 254 -18.46 11.64 3.08
C THR A 254 -18.77 13.01 2.47
N GLU A 255 -18.45 14.12 3.14
CA GLU A 255 -18.80 15.48 2.73
C GLU A 255 -17.59 16.37 2.43
N ILE A 256 -17.78 17.35 1.54
CA ILE A 256 -16.89 18.49 1.32
C ILE A 256 -17.71 19.76 1.52
N ASN A 257 -17.25 20.66 2.38
CA ASN A 257 -17.94 21.92 2.73
C ASN A 257 -19.43 21.71 3.08
N GLY A 258 -19.73 20.67 3.87
CA GLY A 258 -21.10 20.32 4.29
C GLY A 258 -22.00 19.75 3.19
N LYS A 259 -21.44 19.34 2.03
CA LYS A 259 -22.19 18.69 0.94
C LYS A 259 -21.64 17.30 0.68
N THR A 260 -22.52 16.31 0.64
CA THR A 260 -22.16 14.90 0.38
C THR A 260 -21.52 14.73 -0.99
N ILE A 261 -20.40 14.01 -1.03
CA ILE A 261 -19.68 13.66 -2.25
C ILE A 261 -20.51 12.59 -2.98
N THR A 262 -21.08 12.98 -4.12
CA THR A 262 -21.96 12.15 -4.94
C THR A 262 -21.21 11.03 -5.66
N SER A 263 -21.93 9.95 -6.01
CA SER A 263 -21.42 8.86 -6.87
C SER A 263 -20.94 9.37 -8.24
N ALA A 264 -21.50 10.48 -8.73
CA ALA A 264 -21.03 11.16 -9.94
C ALA A 264 -19.65 11.80 -9.75
N GLN A 265 -19.40 12.49 -8.63
CA GLN A 265 -18.08 13.04 -8.29
C GLN A 265 -17.04 11.92 -8.09
N ILE A 266 -17.41 10.83 -7.41
CA ILE A 266 -16.56 9.63 -7.27
C ILE A 266 -16.21 9.05 -8.64
N SER A 267 -17.19 8.92 -9.54
CA SER A 267 -16.98 8.43 -10.91
C SER A 267 -16.08 9.36 -11.74
N ALA A 268 -16.24 10.68 -11.60
CA ALA A 268 -15.37 11.66 -12.25
C ALA A 268 -13.93 11.65 -11.71
N ALA A 269 -13.76 11.45 -10.41
CA ALA A 269 -12.47 11.26 -9.77
C ALA A 269 -11.79 9.96 -10.23
N ARG A 270 -12.52 8.83 -10.30
CA ARG A 270 -12.03 7.56 -10.88
C ARG A 270 -11.55 7.74 -12.33
N LYS A 271 -12.31 8.44 -13.18
CA LYS A 271 -11.87 8.83 -14.54
C LYS A 271 -10.61 9.70 -14.53
N THR A 272 -10.48 10.62 -13.56
CA THR A 272 -9.27 11.46 -13.40
C THR A 272 -8.03 10.63 -13.07
N LEU A 273 -8.16 9.61 -12.21
CA LEU A 273 -7.09 8.65 -11.92
C LEU A 273 -6.70 7.83 -13.15
N LYS A 274 -7.70 7.30 -13.88
CA LYS A 274 -7.50 6.56 -15.12
C LYS A 274 -6.69 7.38 -16.13
N ASN A 275 -7.05 8.64 -16.31
CA ASN A 275 -6.38 9.59 -17.21
C ASN A 275 -4.97 9.98 -16.73
N ALA A 276 -4.66 9.86 -15.44
CA ALA A 276 -3.30 9.98 -14.91
C ALA A 276 -2.45 8.69 -15.09
N GLY A 277 -3.03 7.61 -15.64
CA GLY A 277 -2.38 6.32 -15.83
C GLY A 277 -2.35 5.47 -14.55
N VAL A 278 -3.29 5.69 -13.64
CA VAL A 278 -3.52 4.91 -12.41
C VAL A 278 -4.72 3.99 -12.62
N GLN A 279 -4.61 2.74 -12.16
CA GLN A 279 -5.70 1.78 -12.28
C GLN A 279 -6.83 2.13 -11.30
N GLU A 280 -8.00 2.50 -11.82
CA GLU A 280 -9.13 2.98 -11.03
C GLU A 280 -9.67 1.94 -10.04
N SER A 281 -9.59 0.64 -10.36
CA SER A 281 -9.97 -0.46 -9.45
C SER A 281 -8.98 -0.73 -8.32
N SER A 282 -7.86 0.00 -8.24
CA SER A 282 -6.94 -0.04 -7.10
C SER A 282 -7.38 0.85 -5.92
N PHE A 283 -8.56 1.46 -5.98
CA PHE A 283 -9.09 2.36 -4.95
C PHE A 283 -10.56 2.05 -4.65
N SER A 284 -10.92 1.98 -3.37
CA SER A 284 -12.30 1.92 -2.89
C SER A 284 -13.01 3.28 -3.10
N ASP A 285 -14.34 3.33 -3.04
CA ASP A 285 -15.05 4.62 -3.14
C ASP A 285 -14.68 5.56 -1.98
N GLN A 286 -14.36 5.00 -0.81
CA GLN A 286 -13.91 5.78 0.35
C GLN A 286 -12.52 6.39 0.15
N ASP A 287 -11.63 5.70 -0.56
CA ASP A 287 -10.32 6.23 -0.95
C ASP A 287 -10.47 7.42 -1.91
N ILE A 288 -11.41 7.30 -2.86
CA ILE A 288 -11.75 8.37 -3.80
C ILE A 288 -12.33 9.58 -3.06
N ARG A 289 -13.31 9.37 -2.16
CA ARG A 289 -13.87 10.43 -1.29
C ARG A 289 -12.78 11.14 -0.50
N THR A 290 -11.79 10.39 0.00
CA THR A 290 -10.68 10.94 0.79
C THR A 290 -9.72 11.77 -0.04
N GLY A 291 -9.33 11.31 -1.22
CA GLY A 291 -8.51 12.10 -2.12
C GLY A 291 -9.20 13.40 -2.56
N LEU A 292 -10.54 13.38 -2.69
CA LEU A 292 -11.35 14.58 -2.95
C LEU A 292 -11.33 15.55 -1.76
N ILE A 293 -11.51 15.05 -0.53
CA ILE A 293 -11.42 15.85 0.71
C ILE A 293 -10.02 16.45 0.88
N ALA A 294 -8.96 15.66 0.67
CA ALA A 294 -7.58 16.12 0.77
C ALA A 294 -7.23 17.18 -0.27
N ALA A 295 -7.68 17.01 -1.52
CA ALA A 295 -7.52 18.01 -2.58
C ALA A 295 -8.21 19.34 -2.21
N ASN A 296 -9.44 19.27 -1.71
CA ASN A 296 -10.20 20.43 -1.26
C ASN A 296 -9.54 21.14 -0.06
N LYS A 297 -9.12 20.39 0.97
CA LYS A 297 -8.39 20.93 2.13
C LYS A 297 -7.07 21.59 1.74
N ALA A 298 -6.40 21.08 0.70
CA ALA A 298 -5.19 21.66 0.13
C ALA A 298 -5.44 22.82 -0.86
N GLY A 299 -6.69 23.24 -1.07
CA GLY A 299 -7.06 24.35 -1.96
C GLY A 299 -6.80 24.10 -3.45
N ILE A 300 -6.67 22.84 -3.88
CA ILE A 300 -6.29 22.46 -5.24
C ILE A 300 -7.32 21.56 -5.92
N SER A 301 -7.38 21.62 -7.26
CA SER A 301 -8.25 20.71 -8.01
C SER A 301 -7.85 19.25 -7.78
N TYR A 302 -8.81 18.32 -7.81
CA TYR A 302 -8.49 16.89 -7.72
C TYR A 302 -7.53 16.43 -8.82
N LYS A 303 -7.59 17.02 -10.03
CA LYS A 303 -6.61 16.77 -11.10
C LYS A 303 -5.20 17.28 -10.75
N SER A 304 -5.08 18.41 -10.06
CA SER A 304 -3.81 18.97 -9.60
C SER A 304 -3.23 18.17 -8.45
N TYR A 305 -4.06 17.78 -7.47
CA TYR A 305 -3.73 16.84 -6.40
C TYR A 305 -3.29 15.50 -6.99
N VAL A 306 -4.01 14.99 -8.00
CA VAL A 306 -3.63 13.80 -8.76
C VAL A 306 -2.31 14.00 -9.48
N ASN A 307 -2.05 15.09 -10.19
CA ASN A 307 -0.75 15.26 -10.84
C ASN A 307 0.41 15.44 -9.84
N LYS A 308 0.22 16.21 -8.75
CA LYS A 308 1.24 16.49 -7.73
C LYS A 308 1.67 15.22 -6.98
N ASN A 309 0.69 14.40 -6.60
CA ASN A 309 0.95 13.21 -5.80
C ASN A 309 1.04 11.93 -6.68
N TYR A 310 0.57 11.91 -7.94
CA TYR A 310 0.36 10.66 -8.71
C TYR A 310 1.24 10.54 -9.97
N LYS A 311 2.05 11.55 -10.35
CA LYS A 311 3.02 11.49 -11.47
C LYS A 311 4.49 11.57 -11.04
#